data_AF-A0A7M3T5X7-F1
#
_entry.id   AF-A0A7M3T5X7-F1
#
_cell.length_a   1.000
_cell.length_b   1.000
_cell.length_c   1.000
_cell.angle_alpha   90.00
_cell.angle_beta   90.00
_cell.angle_gamma   90.00
#
_symmetry.space_group_name_H-M   'P 1'
#
loop_
_entity.id
_entity.type
_entity.pdbx_description
1 polymer ?
#
loop_
_entity_poly.entity_id
_entity_poly.type
_entity_poly.pdbx_seq_one_letter_code
_entity_poly.pdbx_strand_id
1 'polypeptide(L)'
;MEILEGAAAFAVVMIVLSTIVTGIAEAFLRLLAVRQIVLADAIERLIVDEIVPSVKTELAGVLDADGDGRLSTADVDMLKDKLSLSPLTAKAAKIPFASMRFGHEKITTYSLLQRLAKSELGDALAKYGRSELREKLTDIARTYERYAAAAAERFRYKAHRYTAIAAVLFAFGANVDAGRVFVYLMDDPGARQTLFARAEAAKVENDAAVARLKAAQTGVEEATLDEVSESIEGLSDSLVAFRTDVRLPIGPSYYPYCGSGLAELTIFGWKLDGVFAATGCAGNVDRSYFGWAAYTLLAGVLIGLGGPFWYRVYASLSRVISVARSVGVGGETIDEKSADQPASHKALTQEDIVTTFQVARAGRT
;
A
#
# COMPACT_ATOMS: atom_id res chain seq x y z
N MET A 1 -10.95 -10.38 -35.65
CA MET A 1 -11.63 -10.59 -34.35
C MET A 1 -10.71 -11.22 -33.32
N GLU A 2 -9.87 -12.19 -33.69
CA GLU A 2 -8.95 -12.89 -32.78
C GLU A 2 -8.03 -11.97 -31.97
N ILE A 3 -7.47 -10.92 -32.58
CA ILE A 3 -6.61 -9.94 -31.88
C ILE A 3 -7.38 -9.20 -30.77
N LEU A 4 -8.63 -8.80 -31.03
CA LEU A 4 -9.46 -8.10 -30.04
C LEU A 4 -9.85 -9.03 -28.89
N GLU A 5 -10.21 -10.27 -29.20
CA GLU A 5 -10.53 -11.28 -28.19
C GLU A 5 -9.29 -11.67 -27.38
N GLY A 6 -8.13 -11.80 -28.03
CA GLY A 6 -6.84 -12.02 -27.37
C GLY A 6 -6.47 -10.87 -26.43
N ALA A 7 -6.66 -9.62 -26.86
CA ALA A 7 -6.45 -8.44 -26.02
C ALA A 7 -7.41 -8.38 -24.82
N ALA A 8 -8.69 -8.73 -25.03
CA ALA A 8 -9.66 -8.78 -23.95
C ALA A 8 -9.33 -9.90 -22.94
N ALA A 9 -8.97 -11.09 -23.41
CA ALA A 9 -8.53 -12.19 -22.57
C ALA A 9 -7.25 -11.84 -21.80
N PHE A 10 -6.29 -11.18 -22.44
CA PHE A 10 -5.08 -10.68 -21.81
C PHE A 10 -5.39 -9.68 -20.69
N ALA A 11 -6.35 -8.78 -20.90
CA ALA A 11 -6.81 -7.87 -19.85
C ALA A 11 -7.37 -8.63 -18.64
N VAL A 12 -8.11 -9.73 -18.85
CA VAL A 12 -8.59 -10.59 -17.75
C VAL A 12 -7.42 -11.22 -16.98
N VAL A 13 -6.40 -11.75 -17.67
CA VAL A 13 -5.19 -12.25 -17.02
C VAL A 13 -4.54 -11.16 -16.18
N MET A 14 -4.42 -9.94 -16.72
CA MET A 14 -3.84 -8.81 -15.98
C MET A 14 -4.68 -8.41 -14.76
N ILE A 15 -6.01 -8.49 -14.81
CA ILE A 15 -6.88 -8.27 -13.63
C ILE A 15 -6.53 -9.27 -12.53
N VAL A 16 -6.49 -10.57 -12.84
CA VAL A 16 -6.19 -11.63 -11.85
C VAL A 16 -4.79 -11.44 -11.25
N LEU A 17 -3.77 -11.23 -12.08
CA LEU A 17 -2.40 -11.00 -11.59
C LEU A 17 -2.29 -9.70 -10.77
N SER A 18 -3.02 -8.65 -11.14
CA SER A 18 -3.08 -7.40 -10.37
C SER A 18 -3.74 -7.61 -9.00
N THR A 19 -4.77 -8.45 -8.93
CA THR A 19 -5.41 -8.82 -7.65
C THR A 19 -4.42 -9.52 -6.73
N ILE A 20 -3.65 -10.48 -7.26
CA ILE A 20 -2.62 -11.19 -6.50
C ILE A 20 -1.56 -10.22 -5.98
N VAL A 21 -1.01 -9.38 -6.85
CA VAL A 21 0.00 -8.38 -6.46
C VAL A 21 -0.56 -7.37 -5.47
N THR A 22 -1.84 -7.01 -5.56
CA THR A 22 -2.51 -6.13 -4.58
C THR A 22 -2.52 -6.77 -3.20
N GLY A 23 -2.84 -8.07 -3.09
CA GLY A 23 -2.77 -8.82 -1.84
C GLY A 23 -1.35 -8.91 -1.27
N ILE A 24 -0.35 -9.17 -2.13
CA ILE A 24 1.07 -9.16 -1.74
C ILE A 24 1.48 -7.77 -1.22
N ALA A 25 1.13 -6.71 -1.95
CA ALA A 25 1.47 -5.34 -1.56
C ALA A 25 0.79 -4.93 -0.25
N GLU A 26 -0.46 -5.36 -0.02
CA GLU A 26 -1.16 -5.17 1.24
C GLU A 26 -0.40 -5.83 2.39
N ALA A 27 -0.02 -7.11 2.24
CA ALA A 27 0.75 -7.85 3.23
C ALA A 27 2.10 -7.17 3.54
N PHE A 28 2.83 -6.74 2.52
CA PHE A 28 4.08 -5.98 2.70
C PHE A 28 3.86 -4.64 3.40
N LEU A 29 2.85 -3.86 3.02
CA LEU A 29 2.60 -2.55 3.63
C LEU A 29 2.21 -2.68 5.11
N ARG A 30 1.46 -3.74 5.47
CA ARG A 30 1.14 -4.07 6.86
C ARG A 30 2.37 -4.51 7.64
N LEU A 31 3.15 -5.43 7.07
CA LEU A 31 4.37 -5.94 7.71
C LEU A 31 5.40 -4.84 7.97
N LEU A 32 5.55 -3.91 7.03
CA LEU A 32 6.55 -2.84 7.13
C LEU A 32 6.08 -1.65 7.99
N ALA A 33 4.84 -1.67 8.50
CA ALA A 33 4.23 -0.58 9.27
C ALA A 33 4.44 0.82 8.64
N VAL A 34 4.50 0.90 7.30
CA VAL A 34 4.93 2.12 6.57
C VAL A 34 4.07 3.32 6.96
N ARG A 35 2.79 3.09 7.24
CA ARG A 35 1.86 4.12 7.66
C ARG A 35 2.25 4.73 9.01
N GLN A 36 2.58 3.91 10.01
CA GLN A 36 2.95 4.39 11.34
C GLN A 36 4.21 5.22 11.27
N ILE A 37 5.20 4.78 10.47
CA ILE A 37 6.46 5.51 10.24
C ILE A 37 6.19 6.88 9.59
N VAL A 38 5.32 6.94 8.58
CA VAL A 38 5.00 8.20 7.89
C VAL A 38 4.19 9.15 8.78
N LEU A 39 3.22 8.62 9.55
CA LEU A 39 2.44 9.42 10.49
C LEU A 39 3.32 9.95 11.63
N ALA A 40 4.24 9.14 12.13
CA ALA A 40 5.20 9.54 13.13
C ALA A 40 6.07 10.70 12.69
N ASP A 41 6.69 10.61 11.51
CA ASP A 41 7.50 11.69 10.92
C ASP A 41 6.66 12.97 10.79
N ALA A 42 5.39 12.86 10.44
CA ALA A 42 4.50 14.02 10.38
C ALA A 42 4.19 14.62 11.76
N ILE A 43 3.91 13.79 12.77
CA ILE A 43 3.65 14.25 14.15
C ILE A 43 4.90 14.84 14.79
N GLU A 44 6.06 14.23 14.55
CA GLU A 44 7.34 14.74 15.03
C GLU A 44 7.59 16.16 14.49
N ARG A 45 7.41 16.37 13.18
CA ARG A 45 7.53 17.70 12.57
C ARG A 45 6.50 18.69 13.13
N LEU A 46 5.25 18.28 13.32
CA LEU A 46 4.24 19.14 13.97
C LEU A 46 4.71 19.62 15.35
N ILE A 47 5.26 18.72 16.16
CA ILE A 47 5.67 19.06 17.52
C ILE A 47 6.90 19.96 17.50
N VAL A 48 7.91 19.60 16.72
CA VAL A 48 9.19 20.31 16.67
C VAL A 48 9.04 21.68 15.99
N ASP A 49 8.29 21.76 14.90
CA ASP A 49 8.23 22.95 14.05
C ASP A 49 7.15 23.94 14.51
N GLU A 50 6.07 23.49 15.15
CA GLU A 50 4.89 24.33 15.46
C GLU A 50 4.59 24.42 16.96
N ILE A 51 4.50 23.28 17.66
CA ILE A 51 4.10 23.24 19.07
C ILE A 51 5.22 23.77 19.99
N VAL A 52 6.45 23.29 19.82
CA VAL A 52 7.57 23.72 20.67
C VAL A 52 7.82 25.23 20.55
N PRO A 53 7.88 25.84 19.34
CA PRO A 53 8.09 27.28 19.21
C PRO A 53 6.96 28.12 19.80
N SER A 54 5.70 27.67 19.67
CA SER A 54 4.54 28.41 20.19
C SER A 54 4.44 28.42 21.72
N VAL A 55 5.04 27.43 22.40
CA VAL A 55 5.06 27.32 23.86
C VAL A 55 6.39 27.81 24.46
N LYS A 56 7.45 27.96 23.65
CA LYS A 56 8.80 28.30 24.11
C LYS A 56 8.87 29.51 25.05
N THR A 57 8.08 30.56 24.80
CA THR A 57 8.09 31.78 25.62
C THR A 57 7.62 31.53 27.06
N GLU A 58 6.65 30.64 27.24
CA GLU A 58 6.14 30.22 28.56
C GLU A 58 6.96 29.06 29.16
N LEU A 59 7.50 28.20 28.29
CA LEU A 59 8.37 27.10 28.68
C LEU A 59 9.73 27.60 29.16
N ALA A 60 10.20 28.75 28.66
CA ALA A 60 11.41 29.42 29.15
C ALA A 60 11.35 29.63 30.66
N GLY A 61 10.22 30.11 31.20
CA GLY A 61 10.04 30.26 32.65
C GLY A 61 9.99 28.95 33.46
N VAL A 62 9.86 27.79 32.80
CA VAL A 62 9.87 26.44 33.43
C VAL A 62 11.22 25.73 33.22
N LEU A 63 11.89 25.99 32.10
CA LEU A 63 13.16 25.40 31.71
C LEU A 63 14.37 26.25 32.15
N ASP A 64 14.18 27.52 32.52
CA ASP A 64 15.23 28.43 33.04
C ASP A 64 15.73 28.09 34.45
N ALA A 65 15.56 26.85 34.92
CA ALA A 65 16.30 26.39 36.10
C ALA A 65 17.82 26.29 35.82
N ASP A 66 18.25 26.24 34.55
CA ASP A 66 19.67 26.11 34.14
C ASP A 66 20.21 27.21 33.18
N GLY A 67 19.45 28.28 32.92
CA GLY A 67 20.00 29.58 32.50
C GLY A 67 20.44 29.81 31.04
N ASP A 68 20.37 28.85 30.11
CA ASP A 68 20.76 29.08 28.69
C ASP A 68 19.58 29.45 27.76
N GLY A 69 18.31 29.31 28.18
CA GLY A 69 17.13 29.70 27.36
C GLY A 69 17.01 29.00 25.99
N ARG A 70 17.92 28.08 25.65
CA ARG A 70 17.89 27.22 24.47
C ARG A 70 17.40 25.85 24.93
N LEU A 71 16.27 25.38 24.37
CA LEU A 71 15.95 23.96 24.45
C LEU A 71 17.12 23.21 23.80
N SER A 72 17.82 22.42 24.59
CA SER A 72 18.85 21.54 24.07
C SER A 72 18.18 20.45 23.23
N THR A 73 18.94 19.84 22.32
CA THR A 73 18.48 18.63 21.62
C THR A 73 18.07 17.52 22.60
N ALA A 74 18.65 17.49 23.81
CA ALA A 74 18.29 16.53 24.85
C ALA A 74 16.91 16.79 25.45
N ASP A 75 16.47 18.05 25.55
CA ASP A 75 15.12 18.39 26.05
C ASP A 75 14.04 18.03 25.03
N VAL A 76 14.34 18.25 23.75
CA VAL A 76 13.49 17.80 22.64
C VAL A 76 13.42 16.27 22.60
N ASP A 77 14.53 15.58 22.80
CA ASP A 77 14.55 14.11 22.87
C ASP A 77 13.84 13.58 24.13
N MET A 78 13.94 14.25 25.28
CA MET A 78 13.18 13.91 26.48
C MET A 78 11.67 14.15 26.28
N LEU A 79 11.29 15.25 25.60
CA LEU A 79 9.90 15.51 25.22
C LEU A 79 9.40 14.44 24.24
N LYS A 80 10.21 14.03 23.26
CA LYS A 80 9.89 12.89 22.36
C LYS A 80 9.67 11.60 23.16
N ASP A 81 10.48 11.36 24.17
CA ASP A 81 10.39 10.18 25.03
C ASP A 81 9.13 10.19 25.90
N LYS A 82 8.85 11.32 26.57
CA LYS A 82 7.69 11.49 27.45
C LYS A 82 6.36 11.64 26.71
N LEU A 83 6.35 12.19 25.50
CA LEU A 83 5.17 12.18 24.61
C LEU A 83 4.91 10.79 24.03
N SER A 84 5.72 9.77 24.38
CA SER A 84 5.64 8.42 23.82
C SER A 84 5.78 8.39 22.30
N LEU A 85 6.54 9.34 21.74
CA LEU A 85 6.92 9.39 20.32
C LEU A 85 8.28 8.73 20.08
N SER A 86 9.10 8.51 21.12
CA SER A 86 10.39 7.83 21.05
C SER A 86 10.42 6.44 20.42
N PRO A 87 9.40 5.56 20.54
CA PRO A 87 9.45 4.35 19.75
C PRO A 87 9.35 4.68 18.25
N LEU A 88 8.78 5.81 17.83
CA LEU A 88 8.61 6.07 16.40
C LEU A 88 9.86 6.61 15.69
N THR A 89 10.82 7.23 16.40
CA THR A 89 11.88 8.03 15.76
C THR A 89 13.30 7.66 16.19
N ALA A 90 13.54 7.27 17.44
CA ALA A 90 14.91 7.06 17.96
C ALA A 90 15.56 5.71 17.58
N LYS A 91 14.76 4.71 17.19
CA LYS A 91 15.25 3.35 16.88
C LYS A 91 15.03 2.91 15.43
N ALA A 92 14.30 3.70 14.63
CA ALA A 92 14.09 3.45 13.20
C ALA A 92 15.38 3.57 12.36
N ALA A 93 16.43 4.21 12.88
CA ALA A 93 17.69 4.39 12.17
C ALA A 93 18.70 3.24 12.34
N LYS A 94 18.53 2.31 13.30
CA LYS A 94 19.57 1.31 13.64
C LYS A 94 19.10 -0.11 14.03
N ILE A 95 17.81 -0.45 13.97
CA ILE A 95 17.33 -1.81 14.33
C ILE A 95 16.81 -2.58 13.10
N PRO A 96 17.20 -3.86 12.93
CA PRO A 96 16.57 -4.74 11.95
C PRO A 96 15.12 -5.02 12.34
N PHE A 97 14.18 -4.42 11.60
CA PHE A 97 12.74 -4.65 11.33
C PHE A 97 11.79 -5.40 12.31
N ALA A 98 12.24 -6.14 13.33
CA ALA A 98 11.43 -7.15 14.01
C ALA A 98 10.93 -6.80 15.43
N SER A 99 11.30 -5.65 16.03
CA SER A 99 11.04 -5.43 17.48
C SER A 99 10.22 -4.18 17.84
N MET A 100 9.59 -3.52 16.87
CA MET A 100 8.78 -2.34 17.13
C MET A 100 7.29 -2.64 16.96
N ARG A 101 6.72 -3.30 17.98
CA ARG A 101 5.28 -3.45 18.14
C ARG A 101 4.71 -2.13 18.64
N PHE A 102 4.01 -1.40 17.79
CA PHE A 102 3.26 -0.22 18.21
C PHE A 102 1.83 -0.63 18.56
N GLY A 103 1.32 -0.10 19.67
CA GLY A 103 -0.09 -0.27 20.03
C GLY A 103 -1.00 0.32 18.95
N HIS A 104 -1.99 -0.47 18.53
CA HIS A 104 -2.90 -0.30 17.39
C HIS A 104 -3.81 0.95 17.36
N GLU A 105 -3.54 1.97 18.17
CA GLU A 105 -4.44 3.12 18.28
C GLU A 105 -4.25 4.09 17.12
N LYS A 106 -5.30 4.25 16.30
CA LYS A 106 -5.45 5.39 15.40
C LYS A 106 -5.27 6.67 16.24
N ILE A 107 -4.22 7.43 15.95
CA ILE A 107 -4.04 8.75 16.56
C ILE A 107 -5.07 9.67 15.89
N THR A 108 -6.19 9.88 16.56
CA THR A 108 -7.18 10.87 16.16
C THR A 108 -6.77 12.23 16.73
N THR A 109 -7.33 13.32 16.22
CA THR A 109 -7.12 14.64 16.81
C THR A 109 -7.47 14.64 18.29
N TYR A 110 -8.53 13.93 18.68
CA TYR A 110 -8.92 13.73 20.07
C TYR A 110 -7.85 13.02 20.90
N SER A 111 -7.32 11.89 20.42
CA SER A 111 -6.32 11.14 21.19
C SER A 111 -4.98 11.88 21.26
N LEU A 112 -4.62 12.66 20.22
CA LEU A 112 -3.49 13.59 20.30
C LEU A 112 -3.71 14.62 21.40
N LEU A 113 -4.86 15.31 21.42
CA LEU A 113 -5.16 16.33 22.44
C LEU A 113 -5.22 15.73 23.84
N GLN A 114 -5.73 14.51 24.00
CA GLN A 114 -5.75 13.80 25.27
C GLN A 114 -4.33 13.45 25.73
N ARG A 115 -3.46 12.97 24.83
CA ARG A 115 -2.05 12.69 25.14
C ARG A 115 -1.28 13.97 25.44
N LEU A 116 -1.54 15.05 24.69
CA LEU A 116 -1.00 16.38 24.94
C LEU A 116 -1.40 16.90 26.31
N ALA A 117 -2.68 16.78 26.70
CA ALA A 117 -3.20 17.17 28.01
C ALA A 117 -2.52 16.45 29.18
N LYS A 118 -2.13 15.19 28.97
CA LYS A 118 -1.42 14.36 29.96
C LYS A 118 0.09 14.61 29.99
N SER A 119 0.64 15.31 29.01
CA SER A 119 2.08 15.60 28.90
C SER A 119 2.48 16.88 29.65
N GLU A 120 3.78 17.08 29.85
CA GLU A 120 4.33 18.31 30.44
C GLU A 120 4.01 19.57 29.61
N LEU A 121 3.91 19.42 28.29
CA LEU A 121 3.41 20.48 27.40
C LEU A 121 1.95 20.83 27.72
N GLY A 122 1.13 19.85 28.08
CA GLY A 122 -0.24 20.07 28.53
C GLY A 122 -0.30 20.88 29.82
N ASP A 123 0.63 20.63 30.74
CA ASP A 123 0.74 21.39 31.99
C ASP A 123 1.19 22.84 31.74
N ALA A 124 2.09 23.07 30.78
CA ALA A 124 2.46 24.40 30.33
C ALA A 124 1.28 25.12 29.64
N LEU A 125 0.59 24.44 28.73
CA LEU A 125 -0.59 24.97 28.03
C LEU A 125 -1.71 25.33 29.01
N ALA A 126 -1.88 24.56 30.08
CA ALA A 126 -2.95 24.84 31.04
C ALA A 126 -2.74 26.09 31.90
N LYS A 127 -1.58 26.75 31.82
CA LYS A 127 -1.36 28.06 32.44
C LYS A 127 -2.05 29.20 31.69
N TYR A 128 -2.35 29.01 30.40
CA TYR A 128 -3.06 30.01 29.61
C TYR A 128 -4.51 30.19 30.10
N GLY A 129 -5.04 31.41 29.92
CA GLY A 129 -6.46 31.69 30.15
C GLY A 129 -7.36 30.86 29.24
N ARG A 130 -8.61 30.60 29.66
CA ARG A 130 -9.52 29.70 28.95
C ARG A 130 -9.75 30.06 27.46
N SER A 131 -9.78 31.34 27.14
CA SER A 131 -9.93 31.83 25.75
C SER A 131 -8.68 31.57 24.91
N GLU A 132 -7.51 31.88 25.44
CA GLU A 132 -6.23 31.68 24.76
C GLU A 132 -5.89 30.20 24.61
N LEU A 133 -6.11 29.40 25.65
CA LEU A 133 -5.98 27.95 25.58
C LEU A 133 -6.87 27.35 24.48
N ARG A 134 -8.12 27.82 24.36
CA ARG A 134 -9.04 27.37 23.30
C ARG A 134 -8.49 27.70 21.92
N GLU A 135 -7.97 28.91 21.72
CA GLU A 135 -7.37 29.32 20.45
C GLU A 135 -6.16 28.45 20.10
N LYS A 136 -5.23 28.28 21.04
CA LYS A 136 -4.03 27.44 20.85
C LYS A 136 -4.37 25.98 20.57
N LEU A 137 -5.28 25.37 21.33
CA LEU A 137 -5.70 23.97 21.09
C LEU A 137 -6.41 23.81 19.75
N THR A 138 -7.21 24.81 19.34
CA THR A 138 -7.87 24.80 18.02
C THR A 138 -6.84 24.89 16.90
N ASP A 139 -5.82 25.73 17.06
CA ASP A 139 -4.75 25.88 16.08
C ASP A 139 -3.90 24.60 15.99
N ILE A 140 -3.52 24.00 17.12
CA ILE A 140 -2.83 22.71 17.17
C ILE A 140 -3.66 21.61 16.49
N ALA A 141 -4.97 21.54 16.79
CA ALA A 141 -5.87 20.57 16.18
C ALA A 141 -5.95 20.72 14.65
N ARG A 142 -6.10 21.95 14.15
CA ARG A 142 -6.13 22.24 12.71
C ARG A 142 -4.81 21.93 12.04
N THR A 143 -3.70 22.28 12.67
CA THR A 143 -2.36 22.00 12.13
C THR A 143 -2.10 20.51 12.12
N TYR A 144 -2.49 19.78 13.17
CA TYR A 144 -2.47 18.31 13.15
C TYR A 144 -3.25 17.73 11.98
N GLU A 145 -4.49 18.18 11.73
CA GLU A 145 -5.29 17.70 10.60
C GLU A 145 -4.61 17.95 9.25
N ARG A 146 -3.95 19.11 9.08
CA ARG A 146 -3.14 19.40 7.88
C ARG A 146 -1.96 18.43 7.74
N TYR A 147 -1.20 18.18 8.81
CA TYR A 147 -0.08 17.24 8.79
C TYR A 147 -0.54 15.80 8.55
N ALA A 148 -1.67 15.39 9.16
CA ALA A 148 -2.26 14.07 8.95
C ALA A 148 -2.73 13.88 7.50
N ALA A 149 -3.34 14.91 6.89
CA ALA A 149 -3.71 14.89 5.47
C ALA A 149 -2.47 14.79 4.55
N ALA A 150 -1.44 15.58 4.81
CA ALA A 150 -0.18 15.52 4.07
C ALA A 150 0.54 14.17 4.24
N ALA A 151 0.51 13.60 5.45
CA ALA A 151 1.04 12.27 5.73
C ALA A 151 0.29 11.18 4.94
N ALA A 152 -1.03 11.28 4.85
CA ALA A 152 -1.86 10.35 4.07
C ALA A 152 -1.51 10.42 2.57
N GLU A 153 -1.28 11.60 2.01
CA GLU A 153 -0.85 11.76 0.62
C GLU A 153 0.54 11.16 0.37
N ARG A 154 1.51 11.46 1.24
CA ARG A 154 2.86 10.86 1.18
C ARG A 154 2.81 9.34 1.30
N PHE A 155 1.95 8.82 2.17
CA PHE A 155 1.75 7.39 2.32
C PHE A 155 1.17 6.76 1.05
N ARG A 156 0.14 7.37 0.42
CA ARG A 156 -0.41 6.90 -0.87
C ARG A 156 0.68 6.85 -1.94
N TYR A 157 1.49 7.89 -2.07
CA TYR A 157 2.60 7.91 -3.03
C TYR A 157 3.60 6.78 -2.78
N LYS A 158 4.02 6.58 -1.52
CA LYS A 158 4.90 5.47 -1.14
C LYS A 158 4.26 4.10 -1.39
N ALA A 159 2.99 3.93 -1.02
CA ALA A 159 2.25 2.69 -1.20
C ALA A 159 2.19 2.30 -2.69
N HIS A 160 1.85 3.25 -3.58
CA HIS A 160 1.89 3.01 -5.02
C HIS A 160 3.28 2.58 -5.52
N ARG A 161 4.35 3.22 -5.02
CA ARG A 161 5.72 2.83 -5.36
C ARG A 161 6.04 1.41 -4.89
N TYR A 162 5.64 1.03 -3.68
CA TYR A 162 5.84 -0.33 -3.16
C TYR A 162 5.03 -1.36 -3.94
N THR A 163 3.78 -1.07 -4.30
CA THR A 163 2.97 -1.95 -5.17
C THR A 163 3.61 -2.14 -6.54
N ALA A 164 4.14 -1.07 -7.15
CA ALA A 164 4.83 -1.16 -8.44
C ALA A 164 6.09 -2.04 -8.36
N ILE A 165 6.90 -1.87 -7.29
CA ILE A 165 8.08 -2.71 -7.05
C ILE A 165 7.65 -4.18 -6.83
N ALA A 166 6.61 -4.42 -6.01
CA ALA A 166 6.08 -5.76 -5.77
C ALA A 166 5.59 -6.42 -7.06
N ALA A 167 4.94 -5.67 -7.96
CA ALA A 167 4.49 -6.16 -9.26
C ALA A 167 5.65 -6.64 -10.13
N VAL A 168 6.74 -5.87 -10.18
CA VAL A 168 7.95 -6.24 -10.92
C VAL A 168 8.59 -7.48 -10.33
N LEU A 169 8.82 -7.49 -9.00
CA LEU A 169 9.39 -8.66 -8.33
C LEU A 169 8.54 -9.92 -8.53
N PHE A 170 7.21 -9.78 -8.44
CA PHE A 170 6.27 -10.85 -8.72
C PHE A 170 6.38 -11.35 -10.16
N ALA A 171 6.43 -10.46 -11.15
CA ALA A 171 6.54 -10.86 -12.55
C ALA A 171 7.83 -11.65 -12.82
N PHE A 172 8.95 -11.24 -12.23
CA PHE A 172 10.20 -12.02 -12.31
C PHE A 172 10.10 -13.36 -11.59
N GLY A 173 9.66 -13.36 -10.32
CA GLY A 173 9.55 -14.59 -9.52
C GLY A 173 8.58 -15.63 -10.09
N ALA A 174 7.44 -15.18 -10.63
CA ALA A 174 6.45 -16.04 -11.28
C ALA A 174 6.74 -16.29 -12.77
N ASN A 175 7.86 -15.78 -13.30
CA ASN A 175 8.24 -15.87 -14.71
C ASN A 175 7.12 -15.44 -15.68
N VAL A 176 6.50 -14.31 -15.41
CA VAL A 176 5.42 -13.78 -16.25
C VAL A 176 6.05 -13.00 -17.40
N ASP A 177 5.95 -13.56 -18.60
CA ASP A 177 6.39 -12.92 -19.84
C ASP A 177 5.15 -12.43 -20.60
N ALA A 178 4.96 -11.09 -20.66
CA ALA A 178 3.76 -10.51 -21.26
C ALA A 178 3.60 -10.90 -22.74
N GLY A 179 4.70 -10.92 -23.50
CA GLY A 179 4.67 -11.28 -24.91
C GLY A 179 4.28 -12.74 -25.13
N ARG A 180 4.79 -13.66 -24.30
CA ARG A 180 4.47 -15.09 -24.38
C ARG A 180 3.01 -15.35 -24.03
N VAL A 181 2.53 -14.74 -22.94
CA VAL A 181 1.13 -14.86 -22.52
C VAL A 181 0.20 -14.31 -23.60
N PHE A 182 0.51 -13.15 -24.17
CA PHE A 182 -0.31 -12.55 -25.22
C PHE A 182 -0.38 -13.42 -26.49
N VAL A 183 0.76 -13.91 -26.99
CA VAL A 183 0.79 -14.81 -28.16
C VAL A 183 0.01 -16.09 -27.90
N TYR A 184 0.20 -16.72 -26.73
CA TYR A 184 -0.57 -17.91 -26.36
C TYR A 184 -2.08 -17.67 -26.38
N LEU A 185 -2.55 -16.52 -25.88
CA LEU A 185 -3.97 -16.17 -25.89
C LEU A 185 -4.49 -15.84 -27.30
N MET A 186 -3.64 -15.43 -28.24
CA MET A 186 -4.01 -15.30 -29.64
C MET A 186 -4.15 -16.66 -30.33
N ASP A 187 -3.33 -17.64 -29.94
CA ASP A 187 -3.28 -18.95 -30.59
C ASP A 187 -4.30 -19.95 -30.00
N ASP A 188 -4.68 -19.81 -28.72
CA ASP A 188 -5.57 -20.74 -28.03
C ASP A 188 -6.98 -20.14 -27.77
N PRO A 189 -7.99 -20.44 -28.61
CA PRO A 189 -9.35 -19.97 -28.40
C PRO A 189 -10.02 -20.57 -27.16
N GLY A 190 -9.62 -21.76 -26.72
CA GLY A 190 -10.14 -22.41 -25.52
C GLY A 190 -9.73 -21.65 -24.26
N ALA A 191 -8.46 -21.24 -24.18
CA ALA A 191 -7.97 -20.39 -23.11
C ALA A 191 -8.73 -19.06 -23.02
N ARG A 192 -9.02 -18.43 -24.17
CA ARG A 192 -9.83 -17.18 -24.21
C ARG A 192 -11.23 -17.38 -23.65
N GLN A 193 -11.92 -18.45 -24.05
CA GLN A 193 -13.28 -18.73 -23.59
C GLN A 193 -13.33 -18.97 -22.08
N THR A 194 -12.37 -19.74 -21.55
CA THR A 194 -12.23 -19.96 -20.10
C THR A 194 -12.00 -18.66 -19.34
N LEU A 195 -11.17 -17.75 -19.87
CA LEU A 195 -10.93 -16.44 -19.26
C LEU A 195 -12.17 -15.55 -19.29
N PHE A 196 -12.91 -15.52 -20.39
CA PHE A 196 -14.15 -14.74 -20.46
C PHE A 196 -15.21 -15.23 -19.47
N ALA A 197 -15.32 -16.55 -19.27
CA ALA A 197 -16.21 -17.12 -18.25
C ALA A 197 -15.84 -16.69 -16.82
N ARG A 198 -14.57 -16.35 -16.57
CA ARG A 198 -14.07 -15.88 -15.26
C ARG A 198 -14.00 -14.37 -15.10
N ALA A 199 -14.22 -13.60 -16.16
CA ALA A 199 -13.97 -12.16 -16.14
C ALA A 199 -14.76 -11.41 -15.05
N GLU A 200 -16.03 -11.78 -14.82
CA GLU A 200 -16.85 -11.11 -13.80
C GLU A 200 -16.45 -11.53 -12.37
N ALA A 201 -16.11 -12.81 -12.15
CA ALA A 201 -15.58 -13.27 -10.87
C ALA A 201 -14.26 -12.57 -10.53
N ALA A 202 -13.34 -12.47 -11.51
CA ALA A 202 -12.07 -11.78 -11.36
C ALA A 202 -12.24 -10.30 -11.02
N LYS A 203 -13.28 -9.65 -11.57
CA LYS A 203 -13.63 -8.26 -11.23
C LYS A 203 -14.11 -8.15 -9.77
N VAL A 204 -15.06 -8.99 -9.35
CA VAL A 204 -15.59 -8.95 -7.98
C VAL A 204 -14.47 -9.18 -6.96
N GLU A 205 -13.59 -10.15 -7.21
CA GLU A 205 -12.41 -10.41 -6.38
C GLU A 205 -11.44 -9.23 -6.38
N ASN A 206 -11.23 -8.58 -7.52
CA ASN A 206 -10.39 -7.39 -7.62
C ASN A 206 -10.96 -6.22 -6.82
N ASP A 207 -12.25 -5.94 -6.94
CA ASP A 207 -12.92 -4.87 -6.20
C ASP A 207 -12.83 -5.12 -4.69
N ALA A 208 -13.00 -6.37 -4.25
CA ALA A 208 -12.80 -6.76 -2.85
C ALA A 208 -11.35 -6.61 -2.39
N ALA A 209 -10.36 -6.98 -3.21
CA ALA A 209 -8.94 -6.78 -2.90
C ALA A 209 -8.56 -5.30 -2.85
N VAL A 210 -9.07 -4.47 -3.77
CA VAL A 210 -8.86 -3.02 -3.76
C VAL A 210 -9.53 -2.38 -2.53
N ALA A 211 -10.71 -2.85 -2.14
CA ALA A 211 -11.38 -2.39 -0.92
C ALA A 211 -10.56 -2.75 0.33
N ARG A 212 -10.02 -3.98 0.41
CA ARG A 212 -9.11 -4.41 1.49
C ARG A 212 -7.83 -3.60 1.52
N LEU A 213 -7.19 -3.35 0.38
CA LEU A 213 -6.02 -2.49 0.30
C LEU A 213 -6.36 -1.06 0.77
N LYS A 214 -7.48 -0.47 0.33
CA LYS A 214 -7.92 0.85 0.81
C LYS A 214 -8.23 0.85 2.31
N ALA A 215 -8.81 -0.22 2.83
CA ALA A 215 -9.03 -0.41 4.26
C ALA A 215 -7.70 -0.52 5.01
N ALA A 216 -6.71 -1.27 4.50
CA ALA A 216 -5.37 -1.37 5.07
C ALA A 216 -4.64 -0.01 5.01
N GLN A 217 -4.85 0.78 3.95
CA GLN A 217 -4.33 2.14 3.83
C GLN A 217 -4.95 3.09 4.88
N THR A 218 -6.17 2.81 5.36
CA THR A 218 -6.90 3.63 6.35
C THR A 218 -6.94 3.02 7.76
N GLY A 219 -6.52 1.76 7.93
CA GLY A 219 -6.43 0.97 9.17
C GLY A 219 -5.00 0.85 9.74
N VAL A 220 -4.89 0.52 11.02
CA VAL A 220 -3.61 0.40 11.77
C VAL A 220 -3.41 -1.07 12.19
N GLU A 221 -3.97 -2.00 11.42
CA GLU A 221 -3.85 -3.42 11.71
C GLU A 221 -2.49 -3.88 11.15
N GLU A 222 -1.54 -4.09 12.06
CA GLU A 222 -0.28 -4.75 11.76
C GLU A 222 -0.60 -6.22 11.49
N ALA A 223 -0.09 -6.73 10.36
CA ALA A 223 -0.15 -8.15 10.09
C ALA A 223 1.04 -8.83 10.77
N THR A 224 0.81 -9.98 11.38
CA THR A 224 1.90 -10.84 11.86
C THR A 224 2.62 -11.51 10.68
N LEU A 225 3.87 -11.96 10.88
CA LEU A 225 4.60 -12.70 9.84
C LEU A 225 3.85 -13.97 9.41
N ASP A 226 3.15 -14.62 10.35
CA ASP A 226 2.35 -15.82 10.09
C ASP A 226 1.13 -15.49 9.21
N GLU A 227 0.40 -14.41 9.49
CA GLU A 227 -0.71 -13.94 8.64
C GLU A 227 -0.26 -13.55 7.22
N VAL A 228 0.94 -12.96 7.12
CA VAL A 228 1.55 -12.61 5.83
C VAL A 228 1.91 -13.89 5.07
N SER A 229 2.49 -14.89 5.74
CA SER A 229 2.81 -16.19 5.13
C SER A 229 1.54 -16.88 4.62
N GLU A 230 0.50 -16.96 5.45
CA GLU A 230 -0.79 -17.56 5.08
C GLU A 230 -1.44 -16.83 3.89
N SER A 231 -1.37 -15.50 3.87
CA SER A 231 -1.86 -14.70 2.74
C SER A 231 -1.07 -14.98 1.46
N ILE A 232 0.26 -15.12 1.56
CA ILE A 232 1.12 -15.42 0.41
C ILE A 232 0.86 -16.85 -0.10
N GLU A 233 0.68 -17.82 0.78
CA GLU A 233 0.34 -19.20 0.44
C GLU A 233 -1.00 -19.27 -0.30
N GLY A 234 -2.06 -18.63 0.23
CA GLY A 234 -3.37 -18.59 -0.44
C GLY A 234 -3.32 -17.90 -1.81
N LEU A 235 -2.47 -16.88 -1.97
CA LEU A 235 -2.24 -16.22 -3.26
C LEU A 235 -1.45 -17.11 -4.23
N SER A 236 -0.48 -17.87 -3.73
CA SER A 236 0.26 -18.87 -4.50
C SER A 236 -0.67 -19.97 -5.01
N ASP A 237 -1.53 -20.51 -4.14
CA ASP A 237 -2.52 -21.53 -4.51
C ASP A 237 -3.50 -21.02 -5.56
N SER A 238 -3.97 -19.77 -5.41
CA SER A 238 -4.82 -19.10 -6.40
C SER A 238 -4.12 -18.96 -7.75
N LEU A 239 -2.82 -18.62 -7.75
CA LEU A 239 -2.01 -18.55 -8.97
C LEU A 239 -1.83 -19.91 -9.63
N VAL A 240 -1.57 -20.96 -8.84
CA VAL A 240 -1.41 -22.34 -9.32
C VAL A 240 -2.71 -22.82 -9.96
N ALA A 241 -3.85 -22.67 -9.27
CA ALA A 241 -5.16 -23.04 -9.79
C ALA A 241 -5.49 -22.30 -11.09
N PHE A 242 -5.29 -20.97 -11.11
CA PHE A 242 -5.49 -20.16 -12.30
C PHE A 242 -4.60 -20.61 -13.48
N ARG A 243 -3.33 -20.90 -13.19
CA ARG A 243 -2.38 -21.40 -14.18
C ARG A 243 -2.79 -22.77 -14.71
N THR A 244 -3.23 -23.70 -13.88
CA THR A 244 -3.62 -25.05 -14.31
C THR A 244 -4.89 -25.04 -15.15
N ASP A 245 -5.85 -24.19 -14.79
CA ASP A 245 -7.14 -24.13 -15.46
C ASP A 245 -7.04 -23.52 -16.86
N VAL A 246 -6.23 -22.46 -17.01
CA VAL A 246 -6.05 -21.73 -18.28
C VAL A 246 -4.81 -22.19 -19.05
N ARG A 247 -3.97 -23.05 -18.44
CA ARG A 247 -2.68 -23.53 -18.98
C ARG A 247 -1.73 -22.41 -19.41
N LEU A 248 -1.73 -21.31 -18.66
CA LEU A 248 -0.93 -20.13 -19.00
C LEU A 248 0.57 -20.44 -19.05
N PRO A 249 1.32 -19.84 -20.00
CA PRO A 249 2.73 -20.11 -20.20
C PRO A 249 3.62 -19.28 -19.25
N ILE A 250 3.35 -19.39 -17.96
CA ILE A 250 4.07 -18.73 -16.85
C ILE A 250 4.71 -19.77 -15.92
N GLY A 251 5.66 -19.35 -15.10
CA GLY A 251 6.31 -20.19 -14.09
C GLY A 251 7.64 -20.84 -14.52
N PRO A 252 8.18 -21.73 -13.67
CA PRO A 252 9.56 -22.23 -13.79
C PRO A 252 9.79 -23.22 -14.95
N SER A 253 8.72 -23.75 -15.54
CA SER A 253 8.79 -24.65 -16.70
C SER A 253 9.16 -23.94 -18.01
N TYR A 254 9.33 -22.62 -17.97
CA TYR A 254 9.64 -21.79 -19.13
C TYR A 254 10.96 -21.03 -18.95
N TYR A 255 11.57 -20.59 -20.05
CA TYR A 255 12.82 -19.84 -20.05
C TYR A 255 12.69 -18.58 -19.16
N PRO A 256 13.72 -18.21 -18.37
CA PRO A 256 15.06 -18.81 -18.28
C PRO A 256 15.18 -19.96 -17.27
N TYR A 257 14.09 -20.31 -16.57
CA TYR A 257 14.13 -21.29 -15.48
C TYR A 257 14.07 -22.73 -15.97
N CYS A 258 13.59 -22.96 -17.19
CA CYS A 258 13.70 -24.25 -17.84
C CYS A 258 15.11 -24.44 -18.43
N GLY A 259 15.66 -25.65 -18.34
CA GLY A 259 16.91 -26.01 -19.03
C GLY A 259 18.18 -25.94 -18.19
N SER A 260 18.28 -25.02 -17.23
CA SER A 260 19.32 -25.03 -16.20
C SER A 260 18.64 -25.06 -14.84
N GLY A 261 18.86 -26.10 -14.04
CA GLY A 261 18.47 -26.04 -12.62
C GLY A 261 18.96 -24.72 -12.01
N LEU A 262 18.27 -24.19 -11.00
CA LEU A 262 18.68 -22.94 -10.32
C LEU A 262 20.17 -22.91 -9.89
N ALA A 263 20.83 -24.07 -9.83
CA ALA A 263 22.26 -24.25 -9.68
C ALA A 263 23.17 -23.49 -10.68
N GLU A 264 22.68 -23.13 -11.87
CA GLU A 264 23.46 -22.38 -12.89
C GLU A 264 23.05 -20.92 -13.08
N LEU A 265 22.01 -20.46 -12.39
CA LEU A 265 21.61 -19.04 -12.39
C LEU A 265 22.61 -18.23 -11.56
N THR A 266 23.69 -17.79 -12.20
CA THR A 266 24.70 -16.89 -11.63
C THR A 266 24.16 -15.47 -11.56
N ILE A 267 23.32 -15.20 -10.56
CA ILE A 267 22.95 -13.83 -10.21
C ILE A 267 24.06 -13.28 -9.29
N PHE A 268 24.82 -12.29 -9.75
CA PHE A 268 25.91 -11.65 -9.01
C PHE A 268 27.05 -12.58 -8.51
N GLY A 269 27.26 -13.74 -9.13
CA GLY A 269 28.38 -14.64 -8.79
C GLY A 269 28.16 -15.56 -7.58
N TRP A 270 26.94 -15.65 -7.06
CA TRP A 270 26.56 -16.57 -5.97
C TRP A 270 25.81 -17.77 -6.56
N LYS A 271 26.19 -19.00 -6.18
CA LYS A 271 25.46 -20.23 -6.54
C LYS A 271 24.40 -20.52 -5.48
N LEU A 272 23.16 -20.71 -5.91
CA LEU A 272 22.05 -21.21 -5.07
C LEU A 272 21.95 -22.72 -5.27
N ASP A 273 22.45 -23.50 -4.32
CA ASP A 273 22.38 -24.96 -4.35
C ASP A 273 20.95 -25.42 -3.98
N GLY A 274 20.14 -25.70 -5.00
CA GLY A 274 18.80 -26.29 -4.86
C GLY A 274 18.53 -27.28 -5.99
N VAL A 275 18.26 -28.53 -5.64
CA VAL A 275 18.04 -29.63 -6.61
C VAL A 275 16.62 -29.53 -7.18
N PHE A 276 16.48 -28.86 -8.32
CA PHE A 276 15.31 -28.98 -9.20
C PHE A 276 15.75 -29.63 -10.51
N ALA A 277 15.31 -30.87 -10.75
CA ALA A 277 15.57 -31.61 -11.99
C ALA A 277 14.71 -31.03 -13.13
N ALA A 278 15.35 -30.49 -14.17
CA ALA A 278 14.67 -29.88 -15.30
C ALA A 278 14.39 -30.91 -16.42
N THR A 279 13.11 -31.18 -16.66
CA THR A 279 12.61 -31.67 -17.95
C THR A 279 12.66 -30.54 -19.00
N GLY A 280 12.80 -30.88 -20.28
CA GLY A 280 13.07 -29.94 -21.37
C GLY A 280 12.17 -28.69 -21.40
N CYS A 281 12.73 -27.57 -21.83
CA CYS A 281 12.03 -26.30 -21.94
C CYS A 281 10.75 -26.38 -22.76
N ALA A 282 9.62 -25.99 -22.16
CA ALA A 282 8.39 -25.76 -22.90
C ALA A 282 8.49 -24.43 -23.67
N GLY A 283 8.50 -24.47 -25.00
CA GLY A 283 8.45 -23.29 -25.87
C GLY A 283 9.80 -22.89 -26.49
N ASN A 284 9.72 -22.21 -27.65
CA ASN A 284 10.85 -21.85 -28.51
C ASN A 284 11.99 -21.16 -27.74
N VAL A 285 13.18 -21.75 -27.88
CA VAL A 285 14.42 -21.46 -27.14
C VAL A 285 15.14 -20.19 -27.66
N ASP A 286 14.60 -19.53 -28.69
CA ASP A 286 15.29 -18.45 -29.42
C ASP A 286 15.15 -17.05 -28.78
N ARG A 287 14.58 -16.93 -27.58
CA ARG A 287 14.51 -15.63 -26.90
C ARG A 287 15.83 -15.33 -26.19
N SER A 288 16.43 -14.20 -26.54
CA SER A 288 17.56 -13.66 -25.78
C SER A 288 17.14 -13.35 -24.33
N TYR A 289 18.09 -13.49 -23.40
CA TYR A 289 17.89 -13.13 -22.00
C TYR A 289 17.37 -11.71 -21.83
N PHE A 290 17.90 -10.77 -22.62
CA PHE A 290 17.45 -9.38 -22.64
C PHE A 290 16.00 -9.23 -23.12
N GLY A 291 15.58 -10.01 -24.13
CA GLY A 291 14.20 -10.02 -24.59
C GLY A 291 13.24 -10.49 -23.50
N TRP A 292 13.57 -11.61 -22.83
CA TRP A 292 12.82 -12.09 -21.67
C TRP A 292 12.73 -11.02 -20.57
N ALA A 293 13.88 -10.48 -20.13
CA ALA A 293 13.91 -9.50 -19.07
C ALA A 293 13.08 -8.25 -19.40
N ALA A 294 13.10 -7.79 -20.65
CA ALA A 294 12.28 -6.68 -21.12
C ALA A 294 10.78 -7.00 -21.07
N TYR A 295 10.35 -8.17 -21.55
CA TYR A 295 8.94 -8.57 -21.52
C TYR A 295 8.42 -8.90 -20.12
N THR A 296 9.27 -9.38 -19.23
CA THR A 296 8.94 -9.62 -17.82
C THR A 296 8.89 -8.32 -17.02
N LEU A 297 9.81 -7.39 -17.28
CA LEU A 297 9.71 -6.03 -16.74
C LEU A 297 8.43 -5.34 -17.21
N LEU A 298 8.11 -5.45 -18.51
CA LEU A 298 6.87 -4.95 -19.06
C LEU A 298 5.66 -5.60 -18.36
N ALA A 299 5.65 -6.92 -18.15
CA ALA A 299 4.59 -7.59 -17.40
C ALA A 299 4.44 -7.01 -15.99
N GLY A 300 5.55 -6.79 -15.27
CA GLY A 300 5.54 -6.16 -13.95
C GLY A 300 4.93 -4.76 -13.96
N VAL A 301 5.30 -3.91 -14.92
CA VAL A 301 4.71 -2.58 -15.09
C VAL A 301 3.21 -2.66 -15.40
N LEU A 302 2.82 -3.56 -16.31
CA LEU A 302 1.42 -3.77 -16.70
C LEU A 302 0.58 -4.23 -15.50
N ILE A 303 1.06 -5.21 -14.73
CA ILE A 303 0.39 -5.67 -13.49
C ILE A 303 0.32 -4.53 -12.46
N GLY A 304 1.38 -3.71 -12.36
CA GLY A 304 1.44 -2.56 -11.45
C GLY A 304 0.44 -1.44 -11.74
N LEU A 305 -0.16 -1.39 -12.94
CA LEU A 305 -1.27 -0.47 -13.25
C LEU A 305 -2.53 -0.77 -12.44
N GLY A 306 -2.67 -1.99 -11.95
CA GLY A 306 -3.76 -2.44 -11.09
C GLY A 306 -5.00 -2.91 -11.85
N GLY A 307 -5.83 -3.69 -11.16
CA GLY A 307 -7.05 -4.28 -11.73
C GLY A 307 -8.09 -3.26 -12.23
N PRO A 308 -8.31 -2.09 -11.58
CA PRO A 308 -9.27 -1.09 -12.09
C PRO A 308 -8.89 -0.50 -13.46
N PHE A 309 -7.59 -0.46 -13.79
CA PHE A 309 -7.17 -0.07 -15.14
C PHE A 309 -7.55 -1.16 -16.15
N TRP A 310 -7.18 -2.41 -15.89
CA TRP A 310 -7.43 -3.52 -16.79
C TRP A 310 -8.91 -3.87 -16.94
N TYR A 311 -9.72 -3.65 -15.91
CA TYR A 311 -11.18 -3.78 -16.00
C TYR A 311 -11.76 -2.78 -16.99
N ARG A 312 -11.32 -1.52 -16.97
CA ARG A 312 -11.75 -0.51 -17.95
C ARG A 312 -11.33 -0.89 -19.37
N VAL A 313 -10.11 -1.39 -19.54
CA VAL A 313 -9.63 -1.91 -20.83
C VAL A 313 -10.50 -3.07 -21.30
N TYR A 314 -10.74 -4.08 -20.46
CA TYR A 314 -11.61 -5.21 -20.75
C TYR A 314 -13.03 -4.76 -21.12
N ALA A 315 -13.66 -3.89 -20.32
CA ALA A 315 -15.00 -3.39 -20.59
C ALA A 315 -15.08 -2.58 -21.90
N SER A 316 -14.04 -1.81 -22.23
CA SER A 316 -13.96 -1.10 -23.51
C SER A 316 -13.84 -2.06 -24.70
N LEU A 317 -12.99 -3.07 -24.60
CA LEU A 317 -12.80 -4.08 -25.65
C LEU A 317 -14.06 -4.94 -25.82
N SER A 318 -14.69 -5.35 -24.73
CA SER A 318 -15.93 -6.13 -24.77
C SER A 318 -17.08 -5.36 -25.41
N ARG A 319 -17.17 -4.04 -25.19
CA ARG A 319 -18.12 -3.17 -25.91
C ARG A 319 -17.81 -3.10 -27.40
N VAL A 320 -16.54 -2.97 -27.78
CA VAL A 320 -16.16 -2.98 -29.21
C VAL A 320 -16.43 -4.34 -29.84
N ILE A 321 -16.19 -5.44 -29.14
CA ILE A 321 -16.47 -6.80 -29.62
C ILE A 321 -17.98 -7.02 -29.75
N SER A 322 -18.79 -6.59 -28.79
CA SER A 322 -20.25 -6.70 -28.86
C SER A 322 -20.81 -5.86 -29.99
N VAL A 323 -20.31 -4.62 -30.19
CA VAL A 323 -20.66 -3.76 -31.32
C VAL A 323 -20.16 -4.35 -32.64
N ALA A 324 -18.98 -4.94 -32.73
CA ALA A 324 -18.53 -5.60 -33.94
C ALA A 324 -19.41 -6.81 -34.30
N ARG A 325 -19.94 -7.53 -33.29
CA ARG A 325 -20.92 -8.61 -33.48
C ARG A 325 -22.32 -8.07 -33.81
N SER A 326 -22.74 -6.94 -33.23
CA SER A 326 -24.07 -6.33 -33.39
C SER A 326 -24.17 -5.28 -34.51
N VAL A 327 -23.08 -4.79 -35.07
CA VAL A 327 -23.10 -4.11 -36.38
C VAL A 327 -23.36 -5.13 -37.50
N GLY A 328 -23.28 -6.43 -37.18
CA GLY A 328 -23.95 -7.50 -37.92
C GLY A 328 -25.44 -7.71 -37.58
N VAL A 329 -25.94 -7.24 -36.43
CA VAL A 329 -27.34 -7.37 -35.94
C VAL A 329 -27.67 -6.21 -34.97
N GLY A 330 -28.34 -5.16 -35.47
CA GLY A 330 -28.51 -3.80 -34.92
C GLY A 330 -28.58 -3.62 -33.38
N GLY A 331 -27.91 -2.56 -32.89
CA GLY A 331 -27.61 -2.35 -31.48
C GLY A 331 -28.46 -1.30 -30.73
N GLU A 332 -28.39 -1.41 -29.40
CA GLU A 332 -28.90 -0.47 -28.40
C GLU A 332 -27.77 -0.12 -27.40
N THR A 333 -27.76 1.14 -26.93
CA THR A 333 -26.68 1.75 -26.13
C THR A 333 -26.93 1.66 -24.63
N ILE A 334 -25.88 1.50 -23.81
CA ILE A 334 -25.95 1.56 -22.33
C ILE A 334 -24.96 2.58 -21.75
N ASP A 335 -25.47 3.23 -20.71
CA ASP A 335 -25.11 4.47 -20.04
C ASP A 335 -23.87 4.39 -19.11
N GLU A 336 -23.23 5.55 -18.93
CA GLU A 336 -21.89 5.77 -18.39
C GLU A 336 -21.95 6.58 -17.10
N LYS A 337 -22.49 6.02 -16.00
CA LYS A 337 -22.43 6.69 -14.68
C LYS A 337 -22.28 5.71 -13.53
N SER A 338 -21.06 5.57 -13.02
CA SER A 338 -20.80 5.14 -11.64
C SER A 338 -19.39 5.55 -11.23
N ALA A 339 -19.27 6.77 -10.69
CA ALA A 339 -18.11 7.23 -9.94
C ALA A 339 -18.56 8.31 -8.95
N ASP A 340 -19.20 7.90 -7.86
CA ASP A 340 -19.39 8.75 -6.67
C ASP A 340 -18.66 8.12 -5.48
N GLN A 341 -17.75 8.89 -4.88
CA GLN A 341 -17.13 8.59 -3.59
C GLN A 341 -17.89 9.31 -2.47
N PRO A 342 -18.00 8.72 -1.26
CA PRO A 342 -18.75 9.31 -0.16
C PRO A 342 -17.97 10.44 0.54
N ALA A 343 -18.75 11.38 1.05
CA ALA A 343 -18.37 12.63 1.70
C ALA A 343 -17.62 12.47 3.03
N SER A 344 -16.82 13.50 3.35
CA SER A 344 -15.93 13.61 4.51
C SER A 344 -16.65 13.61 5.86
N HIS A 345 -15.95 13.10 6.87
CA HIS A 345 -16.34 13.07 8.28
C HIS A 345 -16.77 14.45 8.83
N LYS A 346 -17.77 14.45 9.73
CA LYS A 346 -18.23 15.60 10.52
C LYS A 346 -17.04 16.29 11.20
N ALA A 347 -16.87 17.58 10.96
CA ALA A 347 -15.88 18.40 11.66
C ALA A 347 -16.22 18.49 13.16
N LEU A 348 -15.21 18.33 14.03
CA LEU A 348 -15.34 18.53 15.48
C LEU A 348 -15.76 19.97 15.79
N THR A 349 -16.65 20.16 16.77
CA THR A 349 -16.98 21.51 17.24
C THR A 349 -15.89 22.02 18.18
N GLN A 350 -15.65 23.33 18.20
CA GLN A 350 -14.61 23.94 19.03
C GLN A 350 -14.83 23.74 20.54
N GLU A 351 -16.06 23.48 20.97
CA GLU A 351 -16.40 23.25 22.38
C GLU A 351 -16.02 21.84 22.85
N ASP A 352 -16.11 20.85 21.96
CA ASP A 352 -15.69 19.48 22.22
C ASP A 352 -14.18 19.41 22.51
N ILE A 353 -13.37 20.23 21.82
CA ILE A 353 -11.90 20.26 21.93
C ILE A 353 -11.44 20.64 23.35
N VAL A 354 -11.97 21.74 23.90
CA VAL A 354 -11.56 22.23 25.24
C VAL A 354 -12.04 21.28 26.33
N THR A 355 -13.28 20.81 26.21
CA THR A 355 -13.89 19.90 27.19
C THR A 355 -13.11 18.59 27.27
N THR A 356 -12.76 18.01 26.12
CA THR A 356 -11.90 16.83 26.01
C THR A 356 -10.58 17.01 26.74
N PHE A 357 -9.88 18.11 26.46
CA PHE A 357 -8.57 18.40 27.05
C PHE A 357 -8.65 18.51 28.58
N GLN A 358 -9.65 19.23 29.09
CA GLN A 358 -9.85 19.43 30.53
C GLN A 358 -10.24 18.13 31.25
N VAL A 359 -11.15 17.33 30.68
CA VAL A 359 -11.56 16.03 31.23
C VAL A 359 -10.40 15.06 31.28
N ALA A 360 -9.60 14.98 30.20
CA ALA A 360 -8.41 14.13 30.14
C ALA A 360 -7.39 14.44 31.23
N ARG A 361 -7.25 15.73 31.59
CA ARG A 361 -6.32 16.20 32.62
C ARG A 361 -6.84 15.94 34.02
N ALA A 362 -8.15 16.13 34.25
CA ALA A 362 -8.78 15.87 35.55
C ALA A 362 -8.64 14.38 35.99
N GLY A 363 -8.55 13.44 35.05
CA GLY A 363 -8.31 12.02 35.36
C GLY A 363 -6.86 11.67 35.75
N ARG A 364 -5.95 12.65 35.88
CA ARG A 364 -4.54 12.44 36.28
C ARG A 364 -4.31 12.64 37.79
N THR A 365 -5.19 13.40 38.45
CA THR A 365 -5.22 13.58 39.91
C THR A 365 -5.97 12.44 40.56
#